data_AF-A0A954NN04-F1
#
_entry.id   AF-A0A954NN04-F1
#
_cell.length_a   1.000
_cell.length_b   1.000
_cell.length_c   1.000
_cell.angle_alpha   90.00
_cell.angle_beta   90.00
_cell.angle_gamma   90.00
#
_symmetry.space_group_name_H-M   'P 1'
#
loop_
_entity.id
_entity.type
_entity.pdbx_description
1 polymer ?
#
loop_
_entity_poly.entity_id
_entity_poly.type
_entity_poly.pdbx_seq_one_letter_code
_entity_poly.pdbx_strand_id
1 'polypeptide(L)'
;MVTLSAHLGQVLSLLIGIIGLIAVTTWLLKRRRRDVWQRLASARNLQFSDHPDGPRVQGTAQGRVIEVTTDDHSSDRDVGGVEVVQISVGIHGVPNSMTAEGTPGLIGNLTVLAEERINFEQKEFSQDVLVQGNENHARQYWTDQRIEAFLRIVRTALCDQVYIRDGQLTAVLREVVSDQERLEQLLDQLLEAAIVLDNNLALKETGT
;
A
#
# COMPACT_ATOMS: atom_id res chain seq x y z
N MET A 1 14.90 -53.74 -26.47
CA MET A 1 15.78 -52.60 -26.13
C MET A 1 15.56 -51.33 -26.98
N VAL A 2 14.69 -51.33 -28.01
CA VAL A 2 14.51 -50.17 -28.91
C VAL A 2 13.43 -49.17 -28.43
N THR A 3 12.51 -49.59 -27.57
CA THR A 3 11.39 -48.74 -27.10
C THR A 3 11.79 -47.73 -26.02
N LEU A 4 12.84 -47.99 -25.24
CA LEU A 4 13.22 -47.13 -24.10
C LEU A 4 13.85 -45.80 -24.56
N SER A 5 14.63 -45.78 -25.65
CA SER A 5 15.29 -44.56 -26.14
C SER A 5 14.34 -43.59 -26.85
N ALA A 6 13.34 -44.12 -27.56
CA ALA A 6 12.32 -43.31 -28.23
C ALA A 6 11.43 -42.56 -27.23
N HIS A 7 11.04 -43.21 -26.13
CA HIS A 7 10.30 -42.57 -25.06
C HIS A 7 11.13 -41.52 -24.32
N LEU A 8 12.45 -41.75 -24.13
CA LEU A 8 13.34 -40.78 -23.50
C LEU A 8 13.45 -39.48 -24.32
N GLY A 9 13.58 -39.58 -25.64
CA GLY A 9 13.66 -38.43 -26.55
C GLY A 9 12.38 -37.59 -26.59
N GLN A 10 11.21 -38.24 -26.58
CA GLN A 10 9.92 -37.56 -26.50
C GLN A 10 9.71 -36.84 -25.16
N VAL A 11 10.06 -37.49 -24.05
CA VAL A 11 9.98 -36.89 -22.70
C VAL A 11 10.91 -35.67 -22.59
N LEU A 12 12.14 -35.77 -23.10
CA LEU A 12 13.09 -34.65 -23.07
C LEU A 12 12.61 -33.45 -23.90
N SER A 13 12.06 -33.71 -25.09
CA SER A 13 11.54 -32.66 -25.98
C SER A 13 10.33 -31.95 -25.37
N LEU A 14 9.46 -32.71 -24.68
CA LEU A 14 8.31 -32.19 -23.97
C LEU A 14 8.74 -31.35 -22.75
N LEU A 15 9.74 -31.80 -21.98
CA LEU A 15 10.31 -31.03 -20.87
C LEU A 15 10.92 -29.70 -21.32
N ILE A 16 11.70 -29.71 -22.41
CA ILE A 16 12.28 -28.48 -22.98
C ILE A 16 11.16 -27.53 -23.44
N GLY A 17 10.11 -28.05 -24.07
CA GLY A 17 8.94 -27.26 -24.47
C GLY A 17 8.23 -26.61 -23.28
N ILE A 18 8.03 -27.35 -22.18
CA ILE A 18 7.41 -26.82 -20.96
C ILE A 18 8.29 -25.75 -20.30
N ILE A 19 9.60 -25.99 -20.16
CA ILE A 19 10.54 -25.03 -19.59
C ILE A 19 10.57 -23.75 -20.44
N GLY A 20 10.60 -23.88 -21.77
CA GLY A 20 10.54 -22.74 -22.68
C GLY A 20 9.26 -21.93 -22.53
N LEU A 21 8.11 -22.61 -22.42
CA LEU A 21 6.82 -21.94 -22.20
C LEU A 21 6.80 -21.17 -20.87
N ILE A 22 7.27 -21.78 -19.78
CA ILE A 22 7.36 -21.15 -18.46
C ILE A 22 8.28 -19.92 -18.53
N ALA A 23 9.44 -20.02 -19.15
CA ALA A 23 10.37 -18.89 -19.27
C ALA A 23 9.74 -17.70 -20.02
N VAL A 24 9.00 -17.97 -21.11
CA VAL A 24 8.33 -16.94 -21.90
C VAL A 24 7.18 -16.30 -21.14
N THR A 25 6.36 -17.08 -20.44
CA THR A 25 5.25 -16.53 -19.64
C THR A 25 5.77 -15.69 -18.48
N THR A 26 6.81 -16.14 -17.78
CA THR A 26 7.47 -15.37 -16.72
C THR A 26 8.05 -14.07 -17.25
N TRP A 27 8.73 -14.09 -18.41
CA TRP A 27 9.26 -12.88 -19.02
C TRP A 27 8.17 -11.88 -19.43
N LEU A 28 7.07 -12.36 -20.03
CA LEU A 28 5.93 -11.53 -20.41
C LEU A 28 5.26 -10.88 -19.19
N LEU A 29 5.09 -11.64 -18.11
CA LEU A 29 4.53 -11.11 -16.86
C LEU A 29 5.44 -10.01 -16.28
N LYS A 30 6.75 -10.26 -16.18
CA LYS A 30 7.71 -9.27 -15.67
C LYS A 30 7.69 -7.98 -16.49
N ARG A 31 7.58 -8.09 -17.82
CA ARG A 31 7.51 -6.93 -18.71
C ARG A 31 6.22 -6.13 -18.51
N ARG A 32 5.06 -6.80 -18.47
CA ARG A 32 3.76 -6.13 -18.26
C ARG A 32 3.73 -5.37 -16.93
N ARG A 33 4.26 -5.96 -15.86
CA ARG A 33 4.35 -5.30 -14.55
C ARG A 33 5.14 -4.00 -14.65
N ARG A 34 6.36 -4.07 -15.19
CA ARG A 34 7.21 -2.89 -15.39
C ARG A 34 6.48 -1.78 -16.15
N ASP A 35 5.73 -2.13 -17.20
CA ASP A 35 4.96 -1.16 -17.98
C ASP A 35 3.89 -0.46 -17.13
N VAL A 36 3.21 -1.18 -16.22
CA VAL A 36 2.23 -0.59 -15.28
C VAL A 36 2.88 0.47 -14.39
N TRP A 37 4.04 0.17 -13.80
CA TRP A 37 4.78 1.10 -12.95
C TRP A 37 5.26 2.35 -13.70
N GLN A 38 5.75 2.17 -14.92
CA GLN A 38 6.16 3.29 -15.77
C GLN A 38 4.98 4.18 -16.17
N ARG A 39 3.82 3.58 -16.47
CA ARG A 39 2.60 4.33 -16.79
C ARG A 39 2.06 5.08 -15.58
N LEU A 40 2.02 4.46 -14.41
CA LEU A 40 1.65 5.13 -13.15
C LEU A 40 2.54 6.36 -12.92
N ALA A 41 3.86 6.20 -13.07
CA ALA A 41 4.81 7.30 -12.94
C ALA A 41 4.51 8.43 -13.94
N SER A 42 4.34 8.08 -15.21
CA SER A 42 4.04 9.04 -16.28
C SER A 42 2.70 9.75 -16.07
N ALA A 43 1.66 9.05 -15.63
CA ALA A 43 0.32 9.61 -15.43
C ALA A 43 0.30 10.65 -14.30
N ARG A 44 1.16 10.46 -13.29
CA ARG A 44 1.22 11.31 -12.08
C ARG A 44 2.39 12.28 -12.06
N ASN A 45 3.16 12.38 -13.15
CA ASN A 45 4.42 13.15 -13.21
C ASN A 45 5.41 12.77 -12.11
N LEU A 46 5.46 11.48 -11.75
CA LEU A 46 6.39 10.90 -10.79
C LEU A 46 7.55 10.22 -11.54
N GLN A 47 8.61 9.90 -10.81
CA GLN A 47 9.81 9.26 -11.35
C GLN A 47 9.76 7.76 -11.10
N PHE A 48 9.91 6.98 -12.16
CA PHE A 48 10.09 5.54 -12.08
C PHE A 48 11.58 5.18 -11.95
N SER A 49 11.89 4.21 -11.10
CA SER A 49 13.22 3.63 -10.96
C SER A 49 13.12 2.13 -10.68
N ASP A 50 14.03 1.35 -11.26
CA ASP A 50 14.20 -0.06 -10.90
C ASP A 50 15.18 -0.16 -9.73
N HIS A 51 14.78 -0.82 -8.64
CA HIS A 51 15.65 -1.18 -7.54
C HIS A 51 15.83 -2.71 -7.45
N PRO A 52 16.89 -3.19 -6.77
CA PRO A 52 17.05 -4.62 -6.47
C PRO A 52 15.82 -5.22 -5.78
N ASP A 53 15.20 -4.42 -4.90
CA ASP A 53 14.01 -4.75 -4.11
C ASP A 53 12.69 -4.50 -4.90
N GLY A 54 12.80 -4.34 -6.21
CA GLY A 54 11.67 -4.15 -7.12
C GLY A 54 11.44 -2.70 -7.58
N PRO A 55 10.37 -2.47 -8.35
CA PRO A 55 10.09 -1.16 -8.93
C PRO A 55 9.68 -0.14 -7.87
N ARG A 56 10.11 1.11 -8.09
CA ARG A 56 9.78 2.25 -7.25
C ARG A 56 9.29 3.42 -8.10
N VAL A 57 8.23 4.07 -7.65
CA VAL A 57 7.72 5.31 -8.21
C VAL A 57 7.70 6.36 -7.12
N GLN A 58 8.41 7.46 -7.31
CA GLN A 58 8.59 8.48 -6.28
C GLN A 58 8.53 9.90 -6.85
N GLY A 59 8.15 10.86 -6.03
CA GLY A 59 8.17 12.27 -6.43
C GLY A 59 7.34 13.13 -5.50
N THR A 60 6.78 14.19 -6.06
CA THR A 60 5.97 15.14 -5.31
C THR A 60 4.71 15.45 -6.10
N ALA A 61 3.55 15.32 -5.47
CA ALA A 61 2.30 15.89 -6.00
C ALA A 61 1.57 16.64 -4.89
N GLN A 62 0.93 17.76 -5.26
CA GLN A 62 0.19 18.61 -4.32
C GLN A 62 1.03 19.05 -3.09
N GLY A 63 2.35 19.23 -3.27
CA GLY A 63 3.27 19.61 -2.19
C GLY A 63 3.64 18.47 -1.23
N ARG A 64 3.24 17.23 -1.51
CA ARG A 64 3.49 16.05 -0.67
C ARG A 64 4.47 15.11 -1.34
N VAL A 65 5.37 14.55 -0.56
CA VAL A 65 6.20 13.43 -1.01
C VAL A 65 5.31 12.21 -1.22
N ILE A 66 5.45 11.58 -2.38
CA ILE A 66 4.76 10.33 -2.74
C ILE A 66 5.83 9.28 -2.98
N GLU A 67 5.62 8.10 -2.44
CA GLU A 67 6.42 6.92 -2.69
C GLU A 67 5.50 5.73 -2.92
N VAL A 68 5.73 5.00 -4.01
CA VAL A 68 5.09 3.73 -4.31
C VAL A 68 6.19 2.70 -4.51
N THR A 69 6.17 1.65 -3.72
CA THR A 69 7.21 0.61 -3.69
C THR A 69 6.58 -0.77 -3.64
N THR A 70 7.37 -1.77 -4.02
CA THR A 70 7.12 -3.15 -3.62
C THR A 70 7.85 -3.47 -2.32
N ASP A 71 7.19 -4.11 -1.37
CA ASP A 71 7.85 -4.66 -0.17
C ASP A 71 8.48 -6.03 -0.49
N ASP A 72 9.72 -6.21 -0.04
CA ASP A 72 10.57 -7.39 -0.27
C ASP A 72 10.39 -8.49 0.76
N HIS A 73 9.69 -8.22 1.87
CA HIS A 73 9.62 -9.15 3.00
C HIS A 73 8.59 -10.28 2.84
N SER A 74 8.00 -10.45 1.67
CA SER A 74 7.16 -11.61 1.36
C SER A 74 8.02 -12.80 0.93
N SER A 75 8.11 -13.82 1.78
CA SER A 75 8.75 -15.11 1.49
C SER A 75 8.12 -15.89 0.32
N ASP A 76 7.02 -15.40 -0.25
CA ASP A 76 6.21 -16.09 -1.26
C ASP A 76 6.44 -15.59 -2.70
N ARG A 77 7.46 -14.74 -2.93
CA ARG A 77 7.72 -14.12 -4.25
C ARG A 77 7.91 -15.11 -5.39
N ASP A 78 8.43 -16.30 -5.10
CA ASP A 78 8.94 -17.18 -6.16
C ASP A 78 7.90 -18.12 -6.78
N VAL A 79 6.68 -18.24 -6.22
CA VAL A 79 5.72 -19.27 -6.70
C VAL A 79 4.36 -18.70 -7.12
N GLY A 80 3.96 -17.51 -6.68
CA GLY A 80 2.60 -17.00 -6.89
C GLY A 80 2.43 -15.75 -7.75
N GLY A 81 3.51 -14.99 -8.00
CA GLY A 81 3.39 -13.70 -8.70
C GLY A 81 2.57 -12.65 -7.95
N VAL A 82 2.31 -12.82 -6.66
CA VAL A 82 1.67 -11.81 -5.81
C VAL A 82 2.75 -10.86 -5.29
N GLU A 83 2.53 -9.55 -5.44
CA GLU A 83 3.42 -8.51 -4.95
C GLU A 83 2.71 -7.73 -3.83
N VAL A 84 3.47 -7.29 -2.85
CA VAL A 84 2.98 -6.36 -1.82
C VAL A 84 3.40 -4.97 -2.28
N VAL A 85 2.43 -4.14 -2.63
CA VAL A 85 2.62 -2.74 -2.99
C VAL A 85 2.31 -1.87 -1.79
N GLN A 86 3.18 -0.92 -1.52
CA GLN A 86 2.97 0.14 -0.54
C GLN A 86 2.86 1.47 -1.28
N ILE A 87 1.80 2.23 -0.99
CA ILE A 87 1.61 3.60 -1.47
C ILE A 87 1.65 4.50 -0.24
N SER A 88 2.64 5.38 -0.17
CA SER A 88 2.89 6.29 0.94
C SER A 88 2.78 7.74 0.48
N VAL A 89 2.04 8.54 1.24
CA VAL A 89 1.85 9.97 1.03
C VAL A 89 2.26 10.72 2.28
N GLY A 90 3.13 11.72 2.13
CA GLY A 90 3.55 12.59 3.23
C GLY A 90 2.37 13.39 3.80
N ILE A 91 2.26 13.40 5.13
CA ILE A 91 1.30 14.18 5.91
C ILE A 91 2.02 15.01 6.98
N HIS A 92 1.47 16.17 7.30
CA HIS A 92 2.05 17.13 8.21
C HIS A 92 1.26 17.20 9.52
N GLY A 93 1.92 17.64 10.60
CA GLY A 93 1.26 17.86 11.89
C GLY A 93 0.95 16.61 12.70
N VAL A 94 1.28 15.41 12.18
CA VAL A 94 1.25 14.16 12.94
C VAL A 94 2.24 14.25 14.11
N PRO A 95 1.81 13.99 15.36
CA PRO A 95 2.72 13.95 16.48
C PRO A 95 3.82 12.89 16.30
N ASN A 96 5.05 13.25 16.67
CA ASN A 96 6.17 12.30 16.67
C ASN A 96 5.79 11.04 17.46
N SER A 97 6.22 9.88 16.96
CA SER A 97 5.93 8.54 17.51
C SER A 97 4.44 8.17 17.64
N MET A 98 3.52 8.94 17.07
CA MET A 98 2.14 8.51 16.94
C MET A 98 2.00 7.56 15.76
N THR A 99 1.34 6.44 16.00
CA THR A 99 0.93 5.52 14.94
C THR A 99 -0.58 5.38 14.95
N ALA A 100 -1.15 5.16 13.77
CA ALA A 100 -2.54 4.74 13.62
C ALA A 100 -2.63 3.66 12.56
N GLU A 101 -3.41 2.62 12.78
CA GLU A 101 -3.49 1.48 11.88
C GLU A 101 -4.94 0.99 11.78
N GLY A 102 -5.44 0.85 10.56
CA GLY A 102 -6.73 0.23 10.26
C GLY A 102 -6.56 -0.88 9.23
N THR A 103 -7.38 -1.92 9.36
CA THR A 103 -7.41 -3.06 8.44
C THR A 103 -8.76 -3.08 7.73
N PRO A 104 -8.84 -2.64 6.45
CA PRO A 104 -10.08 -2.69 5.69
C PRO A 104 -10.70 -4.10 5.66
N GLY A 105 -12.02 -4.18 5.87
CA GLY A 105 -12.76 -5.45 5.84
C GLY A 105 -12.64 -6.34 7.07
N LEU A 106 -11.71 -6.06 8.01
CA LEU A 106 -11.62 -6.77 9.28
C LEU A 106 -12.44 -6.02 10.35
N ILE A 107 -13.76 -6.20 10.33
CA ILE A 107 -14.64 -5.72 11.40
C ILE A 107 -14.56 -6.71 12.56
N GLY A 108 -13.69 -6.42 13.52
CA GLY A 108 -13.53 -7.26 14.70
C GLY A 108 -12.29 -6.91 15.50
N ASN A 109 -12.50 -6.16 16.59
CA ASN A 109 -11.58 -5.95 17.71
C ASN A 109 -10.07 -6.15 17.37
N LEU A 110 -9.48 -5.21 16.63
CA LEU A 110 -8.01 -4.98 16.69
C LEU A 110 -7.54 -4.77 18.15
N THR A 111 -8.49 -4.52 19.05
CA THR A 111 -8.47 -4.52 20.52
C THR A 111 -7.68 -5.64 21.20
N VAL A 112 -7.43 -6.77 20.54
CA VAL A 112 -6.70 -7.91 21.15
C VAL A 112 -5.18 -7.82 20.93
N LEU A 113 -4.69 -6.94 20.04
CA LEU A 113 -3.30 -7.01 19.55
C LEU A 113 -2.33 -6.02 20.20
N ALA A 114 -2.77 -5.07 21.03
CA ALA A 114 -1.89 -4.08 21.64
C ALA A 114 -2.32 -3.68 23.06
N GLU A 115 -1.42 -3.86 24.02
CA GLU A 115 -1.60 -3.48 25.44
C GLU A 115 -1.65 -1.96 25.64
N GLU A 116 -0.96 -1.20 24.77
CA GLU A 116 -0.89 0.27 24.83
C GLU A 116 -1.65 0.89 23.66
N ARG A 117 -2.98 0.99 23.79
CA ARG A 117 -3.84 1.68 22.81
C ARG A 117 -4.51 2.91 23.41
N ILE A 118 -4.71 3.93 22.59
CA ILE A 118 -5.46 5.14 22.96
C ILE A 118 -6.91 4.98 22.51
N ASN A 119 -7.85 5.03 23.45
CA ASN A 119 -9.28 4.97 23.15
C ASN A 119 -9.85 6.38 22.98
N PHE A 120 -10.63 6.56 21.91
CA PHE A 120 -11.39 7.77 21.62
C PHE A 120 -12.87 7.56 21.93
N GLU A 121 -13.61 8.65 22.12
CA GLU A 121 -15.06 8.58 22.44
C GLU A 121 -15.88 8.02 21.26
N GLN A 122 -15.40 8.25 20.04
CA GLN A 122 -15.91 7.69 18.80
C GLN A 122 -15.63 6.18 18.78
N LYS A 123 -16.64 5.39 19.19
CA LYS A 123 -16.54 3.92 19.30
C LYS A 123 -16.08 3.25 18.03
N GLU A 124 -16.64 3.67 16.89
CA GLU A 124 -16.28 3.15 15.57
C GLU A 124 -14.79 3.31 15.27
N PHE A 125 -14.22 4.48 15.59
CA PHE A 125 -12.79 4.74 15.42
C PHE A 125 -11.95 3.82 16.31
N SER A 126 -12.32 3.67 17.57
CA SER A 126 -11.57 2.81 18.52
C SER A 126 -11.75 1.30 18.29
N GLN A 127 -12.69 0.91 17.44
CA GLN A 127 -12.95 -0.46 17.01
C GLN A 127 -12.18 -0.80 15.73
N ASP A 128 -12.23 0.09 14.75
CA ASP A 128 -11.68 -0.11 13.41
C ASP A 128 -10.21 0.34 13.29
N VAL A 129 -9.72 1.14 14.25
CA VAL A 129 -8.39 1.74 14.23
C VAL A 129 -7.65 1.55 15.55
N LEU A 130 -6.41 1.08 15.46
CA LEU A 130 -5.46 1.02 16.56
C LEU A 130 -4.60 2.29 16.54
N VAL A 131 -4.66 3.10 17.60
CA VAL A 131 -3.82 4.30 17.77
C VAL A 131 -2.87 4.11 18.94
N GLN A 132 -1.59 4.40 18.74
CA GLN A 132 -0.55 4.32 19.76
C GLN A 132 0.32 5.58 19.78
N GLY A 133 1.00 5.82 20.91
CA GLY A 133 1.88 6.96 21.12
C GLY A 133 1.54 7.75 22.39
N ASN A 134 1.89 9.03 22.41
CA ASN A 134 1.54 9.91 23.53
C ASN A 134 0.04 10.28 23.48
N GLU A 135 -0.71 9.91 24.50
CA GLU A 135 -2.16 10.11 24.56
C GLU A 135 -2.57 11.58 24.40
N ASN A 136 -1.92 12.51 25.10
CA ASN A 136 -2.29 13.93 25.05
C ASN A 136 -2.10 14.51 23.64
N HIS A 137 -0.98 14.21 22.99
CA HIS A 137 -0.72 14.68 21.63
C HIS A 137 -1.65 14.02 20.60
N ALA A 138 -1.93 12.72 20.76
CA ALA A 138 -2.86 12.02 19.88
C ALA A 138 -4.27 12.59 19.99
N ARG A 139 -4.75 12.90 21.21
CA ARG A 139 -6.07 13.54 21.42
C ARG A 139 -6.17 14.94 20.84
N GLN A 140 -5.07 15.71 20.84
CA GLN A 140 -5.03 17.02 20.18
C GLN A 140 -5.01 16.91 18.66
N TYR A 141 -4.35 15.88 18.13
CA TYR A 141 -4.29 15.65 16.69
C TYR A 141 -5.62 15.14 16.13
N TRP A 142 -6.24 14.14 16.75
CA TRP A 142 -7.45 13.50 16.23
C TRP A 142 -8.72 14.32 16.50
N THR A 143 -9.05 15.21 15.57
CA THR A 143 -10.36 15.88 15.50
C THR A 143 -11.39 14.99 14.83
N ASP A 144 -12.69 15.27 15.00
CA ASP A 144 -13.78 14.53 14.34
C ASP A 144 -13.58 14.45 12.82
N GLN A 145 -13.17 15.56 12.19
CA GLN A 145 -12.91 15.60 10.75
C GLN A 145 -11.76 14.67 10.32
N ARG A 146 -10.68 14.60 11.11
CA ARG A 146 -9.54 13.72 10.83
C ARG A 146 -9.90 12.25 11.04
N ILE A 147 -10.66 11.96 12.11
CA ILE A 147 -11.20 10.63 12.40
C ILE A 147 -12.06 10.15 11.22
N GLU A 148 -13.01 10.96 10.78
CA GLU A 148 -13.88 10.62 9.64
C GLU A 148 -13.11 10.39 8.35
N ALA A 149 -12.10 11.24 8.06
CA ALA A 149 -11.27 11.09 6.88
C ALA A 149 -10.47 9.79 6.89
N PHE A 150 -9.84 9.46 8.02
CA PHE A 150 -9.08 8.22 8.15
C PHE A 150 -10.00 6.98 8.09
N LEU A 151 -11.13 7.00 8.80
CA LEU A 151 -12.12 5.93 8.74
C LEU A 151 -12.69 5.71 7.34
N ARG A 152 -12.87 6.77 6.56
CA ARG A 152 -13.32 6.66 5.17
C ARG A 152 -12.35 5.78 4.39
N ILE A 153 -11.05 6.05 4.43
CA ILE A 153 -10.06 5.22 3.73
C ILE A 153 -10.09 3.79 4.27
N VAL A 154 -10.06 3.61 5.59
CA VAL A 154 -10.09 2.27 6.21
C VAL A 154 -11.31 1.46 5.74
N ARG A 155 -12.44 2.10 5.45
CA ARG A 155 -13.67 1.42 5.01
C ARG A 155 -13.80 1.26 3.49
N THR A 156 -13.25 2.19 2.71
CA THR A 156 -13.48 2.23 1.26
C THR A 156 -12.28 1.83 0.43
N ALA A 157 -11.06 1.90 0.97
CA ALA A 157 -9.87 1.56 0.23
C ALA A 157 -9.83 0.06 -0.04
N LEU A 158 -9.62 -0.28 -1.31
CA LEU A 158 -9.45 -1.65 -1.76
C LEU A 158 -8.01 -2.11 -1.49
N CYS A 159 -7.60 -2.12 -0.22
CA CYS A 159 -6.27 -2.50 0.23
C CYS A 159 -6.35 -3.36 1.50
N ASP A 160 -5.26 -4.01 1.88
CA ASP A 160 -5.23 -4.90 3.05
C ASP A 160 -5.01 -4.14 4.35
N GLN A 161 -4.31 -3.01 4.30
CA GLN A 161 -3.95 -2.24 5.48
C GLN A 161 -3.80 -0.76 5.13
N VAL A 162 -4.15 0.12 6.07
CA VAL A 162 -3.90 1.56 6.00
C VAL A 162 -3.30 1.99 7.34
N TYR A 163 -2.22 2.76 7.32
CA TYR A 163 -1.62 3.25 8.55
C TYR A 163 -1.01 4.64 8.42
N ILE A 164 -0.84 5.29 9.56
CA ILE A 164 -0.04 6.48 9.74
C ILE A 164 1.19 6.11 10.57
N ARG A 165 2.38 6.41 10.06
CA ARG A 165 3.66 6.24 10.78
C ARG A 165 4.68 7.21 10.19
N ASP A 166 5.55 7.76 11.04
CA ASP A 166 6.68 8.62 10.62
C ASP A 166 6.29 9.78 9.67
N GLY A 167 5.12 10.37 9.90
CA GLY A 167 4.62 11.48 9.07
C GLY A 167 4.15 11.05 7.67
N GLN A 168 3.87 9.76 7.46
CA GLN A 168 3.33 9.23 6.23
C GLN A 168 1.99 8.55 6.47
N LEU A 169 1.06 8.75 5.54
CA LEU A 169 -0.14 7.95 5.38
C LEU A 169 0.14 6.89 4.32
N THR A 170 0.06 5.62 4.67
CA THR A 170 0.42 4.50 3.81
C THR A 170 -0.73 3.52 3.66
N ALA A 171 -0.97 3.05 2.45
CA ALA A 171 -1.80 1.88 2.18
C ALA A 171 -0.95 0.72 1.66
N VAL A 172 -1.28 -0.49 2.09
CA VAL A 172 -0.63 -1.75 1.68
C VAL A 172 -1.61 -2.61 0.92
N LEU A 173 -1.20 -3.06 -0.25
CA LEU A 173 -2.00 -3.85 -1.17
C LEU A 173 -1.23 -5.10 -1.60
N ARG A 174 -1.80 -6.28 -1.36
CA ARG A 174 -1.27 -7.58 -1.72
C ARG A 174 -2.03 -8.11 -2.92
N GLU A 175 -1.48 -7.87 -4.11
CA GLU A 175 -2.11 -8.32 -5.35
C GLU A 175 -1.10 -8.65 -6.45
N VAL A 176 -1.59 -9.29 -7.52
CA VAL A 176 -0.83 -9.44 -8.74
C VAL A 176 -0.86 -8.10 -9.48
N VAL A 177 0.16 -7.26 -9.31
CA VAL A 177 0.20 -5.89 -9.85
C VAL A 177 0.05 -5.89 -11.37
N SER A 178 -1.19 -5.71 -11.81
CA SER A 178 -1.59 -5.75 -13.22
C SER A 178 -2.50 -4.58 -13.57
N ASP A 179 -2.98 -3.86 -12.57
CA ASP A 179 -4.04 -2.86 -12.71
C ASP A 179 -3.52 -1.48 -12.30
N GLN A 180 -3.17 -0.68 -13.31
CA GLN A 180 -2.75 0.70 -13.14
C GLN A 180 -3.87 1.56 -12.53
N GLU A 181 -5.12 1.34 -12.94
CA GLU A 181 -6.25 2.16 -12.53
C GLU A 181 -6.49 2.03 -11.03
N ARG A 182 -6.37 0.81 -10.49
CA ARG A 182 -6.48 0.56 -9.06
C ARG A 182 -5.40 1.30 -8.24
N LEU A 183 -4.15 1.27 -8.68
CA LEU A 183 -3.06 1.99 -8.01
C LEU A 183 -3.30 3.51 -8.03
N GLU A 184 -3.80 4.03 -9.15
CA GLU A 184 -4.14 5.43 -9.30
C GLU A 184 -5.31 5.85 -8.40
N GLN A 185 -6.38 5.05 -8.36
CA GLN A 185 -7.54 5.29 -7.49
C GLN A 185 -7.13 5.29 -6.02
N LEU A 186 -6.29 4.33 -5.60
CA LEU A 186 -5.81 4.27 -4.22
C LEU A 186 -4.92 5.47 -3.88
N LEU A 187 -4.02 5.88 -4.79
CA LEU A 187 -3.21 7.08 -4.60
C LEU A 187 -4.09 8.35 -4.46
N ASP A 188 -5.14 8.48 -5.26
CA ASP A 188 -6.06 9.62 -5.17
C ASP A 188 -6.81 9.63 -3.84
N GLN A 189 -7.30 8.48 -3.37
CA GLN A 189 -7.94 8.38 -2.05
C GLN A 189 -7.00 8.78 -0.92
N LEU A 190 -5.72 8.38 -0.99
CA LEU A 190 -4.72 8.76 0.01
C LEU A 190 -4.40 10.25 -0.05
N LEU A 191 -4.27 10.84 -1.23
CA LEU A 191 -4.02 12.28 -1.39
C LEU A 191 -5.19 13.11 -0.85
N GLU A 192 -6.42 12.73 -1.15
CA GLU A 192 -7.62 13.41 -0.64
C GLU A 192 -7.68 13.38 0.89
N ALA A 193 -7.42 12.22 1.49
CA ALA A 193 -7.42 12.12 2.94
C ALA A 193 -6.23 12.84 3.59
N ALA A 194 -5.05 12.81 2.97
CA ALA A 194 -3.87 13.53 3.42
C ALA A 194 -4.14 15.04 3.55
N ILE A 195 -4.92 15.63 2.63
CA ILE A 195 -5.36 17.04 2.74
C ILE A 195 -6.15 17.28 4.02
N VAL A 196 -7.08 16.37 4.37
CA VAL A 196 -7.91 16.53 5.57
C VAL A 196 -7.10 16.28 6.84
N LEU A 197 -6.19 15.30 6.82
CA LEU A 197 -5.30 14.99 7.94
C LEU A 197 -4.36 16.16 8.26
N ASP A 198 -3.85 16.85 7.25
CA ASP A 198 -3.02 18.04 7.43
C ASP A 198 -3.76 19.26 7.98
N ASN A 199 -5.07 19.37 7.71
CA ASN A 199 -5.82 20.57 8.04
C ASN A 199 -5.87 20.80 9.55
N ASN A 200 -5.00 21.69 10.01
CA ASN A 200 -5.19 22.40 11.26
C ASN A 200 -6.31 23.42 11.05
N LEU A 201 -7.53 23.09 11.47
CA LEU A 201 -8.59 24.07 11.67
C LEU A 201 -8.26 24.99 12.85
N ALA A 202 -7.14 25.71 12.76
CA ALA A 202 -6.73 26.78 13.68
C ALA A 202 -6.29 28.04 12.94
N LEU A 203 -6.66 28.22 11.66
CA LEU A 203 -6.32 29.41 10.87
C LEU A 203 -7.50 30.02 10.08
N LYS A 204 -8.74 29.94 10.60
CA LYS A 204 -9.87 30.76 10.10
C LYS A 204 -10.78 31.38 11.17
N GLU A 205 -10.31 31.50 12.41
CA GLU A 205 -10.93 32.36 13.43
C GLU A 205 -9.98 33.45 13.92
N THR A 206 -9.38 34.21 13.00
CA THR A 206 -8.80 35.54 13.30
C THR A 206 -8.58 36.28 11.99
N GLY A 207 -9.68 36.77 11.45
CA GLY A 207 -9.71 37.79 10.41
C GLY A 207 -10.84 38.76 10.74
N THR A 208 -10.74 39.37 11.91
CA THR A 208 -11.40 40.65 12.23
C THR A 208 -10.82 41.77 11.39
#